data_AF-A0A2G5QW39-F1
#
_entry.id   AF-A0A2G5QW39-F1
#
_cell.length_a   1.000
_cell.length_b   1.000
_cell.length_c   1.000
_cell.angle_alpha   90.00
_cell.angle_beta   90.00
_cell.angle_gamma   90.00
#
_symmetry.space_group_name_H-M   'P 1'
#
loop_
_entity.id
_entity.type
_entity.pdbx_description
1 polymer ?
#
loop_
_entity_poly.entity_id
_entity_poly.type
_entity_poly.pdbx_seq_one_letter_code
_entity_poly.pdbx_strand_id
1 'polypeptide(L)' 'MIPARQIPARLRKLIGSFAVMAVLFAWIWAFTSLYDHLPQNRFVHLVYFVALGMGWVLPVIPLITWMGKADKPLDVGQR' A
#
# COMPACT_ATOMS: atom_id res chain seq x y z
N MET A 1 18.10 20.01 21.95
CA MET A 1 17.77 19.35 20.68
C MET A 1 16.72 18.29 20.99
N ILE A 2 15.46 18.49 20.62
CA ILE A 2 14.40 17.50 20.90
C ILE A 2 14.64 16.32 19.95
N PRO A 3 14.86 15.08 20.42
CA PRO A 3 14.91 13.94 19.52
C PRO A 3 13.55 13.85 18.83
N ALA A 4 13.52 14.10 17.53
CA ALA A 4 12.31 13.93 16.72
C ALA A 4 11.80 12.51 16.98
N ARG A 5 10.59 12.40 17.54
CA ARG A 5 9.95 11.14 17.92
C ARG A 5 9.93 10.20 16.70
N GLN A 6 10.92 9.31 16.61
CA GLN A 6 10.92 8.28 15.57
C GLN A 6 9.87 7.25 15.98
N ILE A 7 8.85 7.06 15.13
CA ILE A 7 7.86 6.00 15.34
C ILE A 7 8.64 4.69 15.42
N PRO A 8 8.52 3.91 16.52
CA PRO A 8 9.26 2.67 16.67
C PRO A 8 9.00 1.75 15.48
N ALA A 9 10.05 1.15 14.90
CA ALA A 9 9.94 0.26 13.74
C ALA A 9 8.83 -0.80 13.85
N ARG A 10 8.58 -1.34 15.05
CA ARG A 10 7.50 -2.32 15.30
C ARG A 10 6.11 -1.71 15.10
N LEU A 11 5.90 -0.48 15.58
CA LEU A 11 4.64 0.26 15.43
C LEU A 11 4.42 0.70 13.97
N ARG A 12 5.48 1.13 13.28
CA ARG A 12 5.43 1.44 11.84
C ARG A 12 5.00 0.23 11.01
N LYS A 13 5.52 -0.96 11.33
CA LYS A 13 5.09 -2.21 10.68
C LYS A 13 3.63 -2.56 10.97
N LEU A 14 3.18 -2.38 12.21
CA LEU A 14 1.79 -2.64 12.62
C LEU A 14 0.79 -1.73 11.88
N ILE A 15 1.04 -0.42 11.87
CA ILE A 15 0.23 0.57 11.14
C ILE A 15 0.28 0.28 9.64
N GLY A 16 1.47 -0.03 9.13
CA GLY A 16 1.68 -0.39 7.74
C GLY A 16 0.83 -1.58 7.30
N SER A 17 0.78 -2.65 8.08
CA SER A 17 -0.06 -3.82 7.78
C SER A 17 -1.54 -3.46 7.70
N PHE A 18 -2.06 -2.68 8.65
CA PHE A 18 -3.46 -2.23 8.61
C PHE A 18 -3.74 -1.31 7.41
N ALA A 19 -2.81 -0.42 7.09
CA ALA A 19 -2.93 0.43 5.92
C ALA A 19 -2.92 -0.39 4.62
N VAL A 20 -2.12 -1.46 4.52
CA VAL A 20 -2.10 -2.34 3.34
C VAL A 20 -3.46 -3.00 3.21
N MET A 21 -4.01 -3.49 4.32
CA MET A 21 -5.33 -4.11 4.36
C MET A 21 -6.43 -3.14 3.91
N ALA A 22 -6.41 -1.90 4.42
CA ALA A 22 -7.36 -0.86 4.02
C ALA A 22 -7.27 -0.54 2.51
N VAL A 23 -6.05 -0.44 1.97
CA VAL A 23 -5.82 -0.23 0.54
C VAL A 23 -6.39 -1.39 -0.28
N LEU A 24 -6.15 -2.65 0.13
CA LEU A 24 -6.68 -3.81 -0.57
C LEU A 24 -8.22 -3.85 -0.53
N PHE A 25 -8.82 -3.54 0.62
CA PHE A 25 -10.28 -3.43 0.74
C PHE A 25 -10.85 -2.35 -0.17
N ALA A 26 -10.26 -1.15 -0.18
CA ALA A 26 -10.66 -0.07 -1.06
C ALA A 26 -10.49 -0.45 -2.53
N TRP A 27 -9.43 -1.19 -2.88
CA TRP A 27 -9.17 -1.64 -4.24
C TRP A 27 -10.21 -2.66 -4.71
N ILE A 28 -10.53 -3.65 -3.87
CA ILE A 28 -11.56 -4.65 -4.17
C ILE A 28 -12.92 -3.96 -4.33
N TRP A 29 -13.25 -3.04 -3.42
CA TRP A 29 -14.51 -2.31 -3.49
C TRP A 29 -14.63 -1.46 -4.78
N ALA A 30 -13.57 -0.74 -5.15
CA ALA A 30 -13.51 -0.01 -6.41
C ALA A 30 -13.64 -0.96 -7.61
N PHE A 31 -12.97 -2.12 -7.56
CA PHE A 31 -13.02 -3.13 -8.59
C PHE A 31 -14.41 -3.73 -8.78
N THR A 32 -15.12 -4.05 -7.71
CA THR A 32 -16.47 -4.62 -7.82
C THR A 32 -17.49 -3.55 -8.21
N SER A 33 -17.39 -2.36 -7.62
CA SER A 33 -18.31 -1.26 -7.92
C SER A 33 -18.19 -0.78 -9.37
N LEU A 34 -16.98 -0.67 -9.89
CA LEU A 34 -16.77 -0.23 -11.27
C LEU A 34 -17.17 -1.31 -12.27
N TYR A 35 -17.08 -2.60 -11.91
CA TYR A 35 -17.52 -3.73 -12.74
C TYR A 35 -18.98 -3.60 -13.19
N ASP A 36 -19.86 -3.19 -12.27
CA ASP A 36 -21.31 -3.05 -12.54
C ASP A 36 -21.64 -1.95 -13.57
N HIS A 37 -20.69 -1.06 -13.85
CA HIS A 37 -20.87 0.06 -14.76
C HIS A 37 -20.30 -0.21 -16.17
N LEU A 38 -19.66 -1.36 -16.39
CA LEU A 38 -19.05 -1.65 -17.69
C LEU A 38 -20.09 -2.13 -18.71
N PRO A 39 -19.97 -1.69 -19.97
CA PRO A 39 -20.79 -2.21 -21.06
C PRO A 39 -20.47 -3.68 -21.33
N GLN A 40 -21.46 -4.44 -21.77
CA GLN A 40 -21.34 -5.87 -22.04
C GLN A 40 -20.51 -6.16 -23.30
N ASN A 41 -19.21 -5.93 -23.21
CA ASN A 41 -18.23 -6.12 -24.26
C ASN A 41 -17.03 -6.90 -23.72
N ARG A 42 -16.74 -8.03 -24.36
CA ARG A 42 -15.64 -8.94 -23.97
C ARG A 42 -14.27 -8.26 -23.98
N PHE A 43 -14.01 -7.37 -24.95
CA PHE A 43 -12.73 -6.67 -25.03
C PHE A 43 -12.56 -5.69 -23.87
N VAL A 44 -13.64 -4.97 -23.53
CA VAL A 44 -13.66 -4.02 -22.42
C VAL A 44 -13.41 -4.74 -21.09
N HIS A 45 -14.08 -5.88 -20.87
CA HIS A 45 -13.83 -6.70 -19.69
C HIS A 45 -12.39 -7.21 -19.63
N LEU A 46 -11.82 -7.67 -20.75
CA LEU A 46 -10.43 -8.14 -20.79
C LEU A 46 -9.45 -7.04 -20.35
N VAL A 47 -9.56 -5.85 -20.95
CA VAL A 47 -8.71 -4.71 -20.61
C VAL A 47 -8.90 -4.30 -19.16
N TYR A 48 -10.15 -4.29 -18.68
CA TYR A 48 -10.50 -3.98 -17.29
C TYR A 48 -9.81 -4.92 -16.29
N PHE A 49 -9.95 -6.24 -16.49
CA PHE A 49 -9.33 -7.25 -15.64
C PHE A 49 -7.80 -7.17 -15.65
N VAL A 50 -7.18 -6.97 -16.83
CA VAL A 50 -5.72 -6.83 -16.92
C VAL A 50 -5.23 -5.56 -16.23
N ALA A 51 -5.85 -4.42 -16.53
CA ALA A 51 -5.42 -3.12 -16.02
C ALA A 51 -5.55 -3.03 -14.49
N LEU A 52 -6.69 -3.42 -13.93
CA LEU A 52 -6.89 -3.38 -12.49
C LEU A 52 -6.23 -4.54 -11.74
N GLY A 53 -6.17 -5.72 -12.37
CA GLY A 53 -5.49 -6.90 -11.84
C GLY A 53 -3.97 -6.74 -11.79
N MET A 54 -3.39 -5.87 -12.62
CA MET A 54 -1.98 -5.47 -12.52
C MET A 54 -1.81 -4.14 -11.75
N GLY A 55 -2.80 -3.26 -11.80
CA GLY A 55 -2.74 -1.91 -11.23
C GLY A 55 -2.78 -1.83 -9.71
N TRP A 56 -3.21 -2.89 -9.00
CA TRP A 56 -3.29 -2.88 -7.53
C TRP A 56 -1.95 -2.68 -6.83
N VAL A 57 -0.84 -2.93 -7.52
CA VAL A 57 0.51 -2.76 -6.97
C VAL A 57 0.85 -1.27 -6.78
N LEU A 58 0.25 -0.39 -7.59
CA LEU A 58 0.48 1.06 -7.58
C LEU A 58 0.20 1.72 -6.22
N PRO A 59 -0.95 1.48 -5.56
CA PRO A 59 -1.19 1.99 -4.21
C PRO A 59 -0.44 1.23 -3.11
N VAL A 60 0.02 0.00 -3.36
CA VAL A 60 0.71 -0.84 -2.36
C VAL A 60 2.20 -0.51 -2.26
N ILE A 61 2.88 -0.23 -3.38
CA ILE A 61 4.32 0.13 -3.41
C ILE A 61 4.69 1.25 -2.43
N PRO A 62 4.04 2.44 -2.43
CA PRO A 62 4.47 3.54 -1.56
C PRO A 62 4.34 3.16 -0.08
N LEU A 63 3.36 2.33 0.25
CA LEU A 63 3.11 1.89 1.60
C LEU A 63 4.15 0.86 2.07
N ILE A 64 4.47 -0.13 1.24
CA ILE A 64 5.56 -1.09 1.52
C ILE A 64 6.89 -0.35 1.62
N THR A 65 7.16 0.62 0.74
CA THR A 65 8.37 1.44 0.77
C THR A 65 8.48 2.22 2.08
N TRP A 66 7.36 2.78 2.56
CA TRP A 66 7.32 3.47 3.85
C TRP A 66 7.55 2.53 5.04
N MET A 67 6.96 1.33 5.02
CA MET A 67 7.19 0.29 6.04
C MET A 67 8.65 -0.19 6.05
N GLY A 68 9.26 -0.29 4.87
CA GLY A 68 10.62 -0.78 4.65
C GLY A 68 11.72 0.23 4.99
N LYS A 69 11.40 1.52 5.11
CA LYS A 69 12.38 2.49 5.64
C LYS A 69 12.81 2.04 7.03
N ALA A 70 14.09 1.71 7.20
CA ALA A 70 14.66 1.39 8.51
C ALA A 70 14.74 2.66 9.37
N ASP A 71 14.52 2.54 10.68
CA ASP A 71 14.92 3.61 11.61
C ASP A 71 16.44 3.72 11.51
N LYS A 72 16.96 4.95 11.39
CA LYS A 72 18.41 5.18 11.28
C LYS A 72 19.09 4.42 12.43
N PRO A 73 20.15 3.63 12.17
CA PRO A 73 20.93 3.01 13.23
C PRO A 73 21.34 4.12 14.19
N LEU A 74 21.02 3.97 15.48
CA LEU A 74 21.60 4.82 16.50
C LEU A 74 23.12 4.62 16.42
N ASP A 75 23.86 5.72 16.32
CA ASP A 75 25.32 5.72 16.26
C ASP A 75 25.90 5.00 17.48
N VAL A 76 26.26 3.72 17.31
CA VAL A 76 26.97 2.92 18.30
C VAL A 76 28.45 3.29 18.20
N GLY A 77 28.77 4.54 18.55
CA GLY A 77 30.06 5.17 18.31
C GLY A 77 30.46 6.22 19.36
N GLN A 78 29.94 6.10 20.58
CA GLN A 78 30.42 6.84 21.76
C GLN A 78 30.78 5.82 22.85
N ARG A 79 31.95 5.18 22.71
CA ARG A 79 32.66 4.53 23.81
C ARG A 79 34.09 5.03 23.80
#